data_AF-A0A8T2IIN8-F1
#
_entry.id   AF-A0A8T2IIN8-F1
#
_cell.length_a   1.000
_cell.length_b   1.000
_cell.length_c   1.000
_cell.angle_alpha   90.00
_cell.angle_beta   90.00
_cell.angle_gamma   90.00
#
_symmetry.space_group_name_H-M   'P 1'
#
loop_
_entity.id
_entity.type
_entity.pdbx_description
1 polymer ?
#
loop_
_entity_poly.entity_id
_entity_poly.type
_entity_poly.pdbx_seq_one_letter_code
_entity_poly.pdbx_strand_id
1 'polypeptide(L)'
;CREENYPCTRLYSIHQPCKQCLNKICFYSLRRMYVINKEICVRVVCAHEELLRADMCRDQFSRCGVMASIGMCQSMETQCSRSCGGC
;
A
#
# COMPACT_ATOMS: atom_id res chain seq x y z
N CYS A 1 4.24 9.58 23.80
CA CYS A 1 3.89 9.44 22.38
C CYS A 1 4.06 10.79 21.71
N ARG A 2 4.36 10.84 20.41
CA ARG A 2 4.47 12.08 19.64
C ARG A 2 3.75 11.95 18.30
N GLU A 3 3.20 13.04 17.81
CA GLU A 3 2.64 13.09 16.45
C GLU A 3 3.77 13.27 15.44
N GLU A 4 3.76 12.46 14.39
CA GLU A 4 4.69 12.55 13.27
C GLU A 4 3.93 12.74 11.95
N ASN A 5 4.37 13.73 11.20
CA ASN A 5 3.94 13.97 9.83
C ASN A 5 4.74 13.06 8.89
N TYR A 6 4.06 12.37 7.97
CA TYR A 6 4.70 11.54 6.96
C TYR A 6 4.06 11.71 5.58
N PRO A 7 4.84 11.61 4.49
CA PRO A 7 4.29 11.65 3.14
C PRO A 7 3.44 10.40 2.90
N CYS A 8 2.16 10.60 2.64
CA CYS A 8 1.23 9.56 2.25
C CYS A 8 0.73 9.83 0.83
N THR A 9 0.42 8.74 0.12
CA THR A 9 -0.13 8.81 -1.22
C THR A 9 -1.55 8.27 -1.18
N ARG A 10 -2.51 9.06 -1.64
CA ARG A 10 -3.89 8.61 -1.79
C ARG A 10 -4.24 8.47 -3.26
N LEU A 11 -4.79 7.31 -3.62
CA LEU A 11 -5.27 7.01 -4.96
C LEU A 11 -6.76 7.35 -5.06
N TYR A 12 -7.10 8.22 -5.99
CA TYR A 12 -8.47 8.60 -6.28
C TYR A 12 -8.88 8.03 -7.62
N SER A 13 -9.97 7.26 -7.64
CA SER A 13 -10.63 6.85 -8.88
C SER A 13 -11.63 7.93 -9.27
N ILE A 14 -11.31 8.69 -10.31
CA ILE A 14 -12.15 9.78 -10.81
C ILE A 14 -12.68 9.45 -12.21
N HIS A 15 -13.86 9.97 -12.53
CA HIS A 15 -14.38 9.91 -13.91
C HIS A 15 -14.12 11.26 -14.58
N GLN A 16 -13.26 11.27 -15.60
CA GLN A 16 -12.99 12.45 -16.39
C GLN A 16 -13.89 12.46 -17.63
N PRO A 17 -14.72 13.49 -17.80
CA PRO A 17 -15.43 13.73 -19.05
C PRO A 17 -14.42 14.10 -20.16
N CYS A 18 -14.43 13.35 -21.25
CA CYS A 18 -13.67 13.65 -22.46
C CYS A 18 -14.63 14.05 -23.58
N LYS A 19 -14.42 15.22 -24.16
CA LYS A 19 -15.16 15.70 -25.33
C LYS A 19 -14.27 15.57 -26.55
N GLN A 20 -14.72 14.84 -27.55
CA GLN A 20 -14.03 14.72 -28.84
C GLN A 20 -14.97 15.24 -29.92
N CYS A 21 -14.53 16.25 -30.67
CA CYS A 21 -15.32 16.84 -31.75
C CYS A 21 -14.67 16.59 -33.09
N LEU A 22 -15.48 16.20 -34.07
CA LEU A 22 -15.12 16.16 -35.48
C LEU A 22 -16.09 17.06 -36.24
N ASN A 23 -15.58 18.15 -36.81
CA ASN A 23 -16.40 19.21 -37.42
C ASN A 23 -17.46 19.77 -36.45
N LYS A 24 -18.75 19.55 -36.74
CA LYS A 24 -19.89 20.03 -35.94
C LYS A 24 -20.47 18.97 -35.00
N ILE A 25 -19.94 17.74 -35.01
CA ILE A 25 -20.42 16.63 -34.20
C ILE A 25 -19.44 16.41 -33.05
N CYS A 26 -19.94 16.35 -31.82
CA CYS A 26 -19.13 16.07 -30.64
C CYS A 26 -19.65 14.82 -29.93
N PHE A 27 -18.72 13.99 -29.51
CA PHE A 27 -18.96 12.81 -28.68
C PHE A 27 -18.41 13.07 -27.28
N TYR A 28 -19.17 12.67 -26.27
CA TYR A 28 -18.77 12.71 -24.88
C TYR A 28 -18.54 11.29 -24.40
N SER A 29 -17.40 11.07 -23.75
CA SER A 29 -17.09 9.81 -23.08
C SER A 29 -16.67 10.08 -21.64
N LEU A 30 -16.91 9.10 -20.77
CA LEU A 30 -16.43 9.13 -19.39
C LEU A 30 -15.29 8.14 -19.27
N ARG A 31 -14.08 8.63 -19.02
CA ARG A 31 -12.91 7.80 -18.78
C ARG A 31 -12.65 7.71 -17.28
N ARG A 32 -12.58 6.49 -16.75
CA ARG A 32 -12.07 6.27 -15.39
C ARG A 32 -10.56 6.49 -15.38
N MET A 33 -10.09 7.33 -14.48
CA MET A 33 -8.67 7.62 -14.27
C MET A 33 -8.32 7.52 -12.80
N TYR A 34 -7.05 7.21 -12.53
CA TYR A 34 -6.51 7.14 -11.18
C TYR A 34 -5.55 8.31 -10.96
N VAL A 35 -5.88 9.17 -10.01
CA VAL A 35 -5.07 10.33 -9.63
C VAL A 35 -4.41 10.06 -8.29
N ILE A 36 -3.13 10.36 -8.22
CA ILE A 36 -2.29 10.20 -7.04
C ILE A 36 -2.15 11.57 -6.40
N ASN A 37 -2.68 11.76 -5.18
CA ASN A 37 -2.39 12.95 -4.39
C ASN A 37 -1.27 12.65 -3.39
N LYS A 38 -0.28 13.55 -3.32
CA LYS A 38 0.76 13.52 -2.30
C LYS A 38 0.28 14.37 -1.13
N GLU A 39 -0.09 13.73 -0.04
CA GLU A 39 -0.59 14.38 1.17
C GLU A 39 0.39 14.18 2.32
N ILE A 40 0.33 15.06 3.30
CA ILE A 40 1.04 14.86 4.57
C ILE A 40 0.01 14.30 5.56
N CYS A 41 0.18 13.04 5.92
CA CYS A 41 -0.64 12.37 6.92
C CYS A 41 0.01 12.52 8.30
N VAL A 42 -0.81 12.50 9.35
CA VAL A 42 -0.34 12.50 10.74
C VAL A 42 -0.54 11.11 11.33
N ARG A 43 0.46 10.59 12.02
CA ARG A 43 0.36 9.37 12.84
C ARG A 43 0.89 9.62 14.25
N VAL A 44 0.33 8.96 15.24
CA VAL A 44 0.83 9.00 16.62
C VAL A 44 1.84 7.87 16.80
N VAL A 45 3.09 8.23 17.11
CA VAL A 45 4.18 7.29 17.39
C VAL A 45 4.38 7.19 18.90
N CYS A 46 4.17 5.99 19.45
CA CYS A 46 4.42 5.67 20.85
C CYS A 46 5.62 4.73 20.94
N ALA A 47 6.60 5.06 21.78
CA ALA A 47 7.87 4.33 21.93
C ALA A 47 7.73 2.85 22.36
N HIS A 48 6.54 2.42 22.81
CA HIS A 48 6.28 1.04 23.21
C HIS A 48 5.37 0.29 22.22
N GLU A 49 4.42 0.96 21.56
CA GLU A 49 3.45 0.28 20.68
C GLU A 49 3.99 0.01 19.27
N GLU A 50 4.87 0.84 18.71
CA GLU A 50 5.41 0.58 17.36
C GLU A 50 6.43 -0.58 17.33
N LEU A 51 7.23 -0.76 18.40
CA LEU A 51 8.08 -1.94 18.54
C LEU A 51 7.24 -3.21 18.68
N LEU A 52 6.23 -3.21 19.57
CA LEU A 52 5.36 -4.37 19.77
C LEU A 52 4.51 -4.73 18.54
N ARG A 53 3.99 -3.75 17.78
CA ARG A 53 3.24 -4.03 16.54
C ARG A 53 4.15 -4.41 15.36
N ALA A 54 5.33 -3.80 15.24
CA ALA A 54 6.28 -4.16 14.20
C ALA A 54 6.91 -5.52 14.45
N ASP A 55 7.14 -5.90 15.72
CA ASP A 55 7.65 -7.23 16.10
C ASP A 55 6.57 -8.32 15.96
N MET A 56 5.30 -8.01 16.20
CA MET A 56 4.20 -8.98 16.04
C MET A 56 4.10 -9.54 14.61
N CYS A 57 4.54 -8.76 13.63
CA CYS A 57 4.44 -9.09 12.21
C CYS A 57 5.81 -9.12 11.53
N ARG A 58 6.86 -9.49 12.27
CA ARG A 58 8.23 -9.59 11.75
C ARG A 58 8.59 -11.04 11.56
N ASP A 59 9.23 -11.32 10.43
CA ASP A 59 9.86 -12.60 10.21
C ASP A 59 11.04 -12.80 11.18
N GLN A 60 11.14 -13.99 11.74
CA GLN A 60 12.19 -14.40 12.67
C GLN A 60 13.57 -14.42 11.99
N PHE A 61 13.64 -14.71 10.69
CA PHE A 61 14.88 -14.77 9.93
C PHE A 61 14.91 -13.76 8.78
N SER A 62 16.06 -13.11 8.58
CA SER A 62 16.27 -12.16 7.47
C SER A 62 16.19 -12.79 6.08
N ARG A 63 16.29 -14.13 5.99
CA ARG A 63 16.21 -14.89 4.73
C ARG A 63 14.78 -15.30 4.35
N CYS A 64 13.77 -14.97 5.16
CA CYS A 64 12.38 -15.36 4.92
C CYS A 64 11.84 -14.88 3.57
N GLY A 65 12.24 -13.70 3.07
CA GLY A 65 11.83 -13.24 1.74
C GLY A 65 12.36 -14.09 0.59
N VAL A 66 13.59 -14.61 0.71
CA VAL A 66 14.18 -15.54 -0.28
C VAL A 66 13.48 -16.89 -0.20
N MET A 67 13.21 -17.37 1.02
CA MET A 67 12.54 -18.66 1.24
C MET A 67 11.08 -18.66 0.76
N ALA A 68 10.34 -17.57 0.99
CA ALA A 68 8.99 -17.38 0.46
C ALA A 68 8.99 -17.37 -1.07
N SER A 69 10.00 -16.75 -1.70
CA SER A 69 10.15 -16.73 -3.16
C SER A 69 10.45 -18.10 -3.77
N ILE A 70 11.05 -19.01 -3.00
CA ILE A 70 11.34 -20.40 -3.39
C ILE A 70 10.14 -21.33 -3.06
N GLY A 71 9.04 -20.77 -2.53
CA GLY A 71 7.81 -21.51 -2.22
C GLY A 71 7.84 -22.26 -0.89
N MET A 72 8.75 -21.93 0.02
CA MET A 72 8.90 -22.61 1.31
C MET A 72 7.94 -22.10 2.41
N CYS A 73 6.83 -21.46 2.03
CA CYS A 73 5.91 -20.88 3.00
C CYS A 73 5.16 -21.91 3.85
N GLN A 74 4.93 -23.12 3.33
CA GLN A 74 4.24 -24.18 4.08
C GLN A 74 5.09 -24.78 5.22
N SER A 75 6.42 -24.70 5.15
CA SER A 75 7.32 -25.25 6.17
C SER A 75 7.77 -24.22 7.21
N MET A 76 7.62 -22.92 6.91
CA MET A 76 8.16 -21.81 7.69
C MET A 76 7.09 -20.82 8.16
N GLU A 77 5.81 -21.18 8.08
CA GLU A 77 4.66 -20.29 8.34
C GLU A 77 4.74 -19.58 9.70
N THR A 78 5.28 -20.23 10.73
CA THR A 78 5.43 -19.64 12.09
C THR A 78 6.66 -18.75 12.26
N GLN A 79 7.66 -18.88 11.39
CA GLN A 79 8.94 -18.16 11.46
C GLN A 79 9.04 -17.05 10.41
N CYS A 80 8.27 -17.15 9.33
CA CYS A 80 8.30 -16.26 8.17
C CYS A 80 6.89 -15.77 7.79
N SER A 81 5.99 -15.61 8.78
CA SER A 81 4.57 -15.33 8.57
C SER A 81 4.35 -14.10 7.67
N ARG A 82 5.11 -13.03 7.89
CA ARG A 82 4.99 -11.78 7.12
C ARG A 82 5.41 -11.97 5.67
N SER A 83 6.55 -12.63 5.43
CA SER A 83 7.01 -12.94 4.05
C SER A 83 6.06 -13.88 3.32
N CYS A 84 5.29 -14.68 4.04
CA CYS A 84 4.32 -15.63 3.50
C CYS A 84 2.88 -15.09 3.42
N GLY A 85 2.69 -13.79 3.65
CA GLY A 85 1.40 -13.10 3.49
C GLY A 85 0.48 -13.17 4.71
N GLY A 86 1.00 -13.65 5.85
CA GLY A 86 0.32 -13.74 7.12
C GLY A 86 0.78 -12.73 8.17
N CYS A 87 -0.01 -12.64 9.22
CA CYS A 87 0.17 -12.00 10.52
C CYS A 87 -0.91 -12.61 11.44
#